data_AF-T2JZZ4-F1
#
_entry.id   AF-T2JZZ4-F1
#
_cell.length_a   1.000
_cell.length_b   1.000
_cell.length_c   1.000
_cell.angle_alpha   90.00
_cell.angle_beta   90.00
_cell.angle_gamma   90.00
#
_symmetry.space_group_name_H-M   'P 1'
#
loop_
_entity.id
_entity.type
_entity.pdbx_description
1 polymer ?
#
loop_
_entity_poly.entity_id
_entity_poly.type
_entity_poly.pdbx_seq_one_letter_code
_entity_poly.pdbx_strand_id
1 'polypeptide(L)'
;MGDNLTGAGEGDDEVVLVNFTKIPNEVKKLVFVVTIHEADKRSQNFGQIDNAFVRLVDVQTKAEILRYDLTEDYSIETALITAEIYNKDGEWRMTAVGSGYQGGLQAILNRYSN
;
A
#
# COMPACT_ATOMS: atom_id res chain seq x y z
N MET A 1 -17.42 -0.78 -1.84
CA MET A 1 -15.95 -0.70 -1.76
C MET A 1 -15.45 -2.12 -1.68
N GLY A 2 -14.63 -2.53 -2.63
CA GLY A 2 -14.20 -3.92 -2.82
C GLY A 2 -13.01 -3.97 -3.77
N ASP A 3 -12.45 -5.15 -3.91
CA ASP A 3 -11.34 -5.49 -4.81
C ASP A 3 -11.73 -5.20 -6.27
N ASN A 4 -11.03 -4.27 -6.92
CA ASN A 4 -11.26 -3.93 -8.32
C ASN A 4 -10.25 -4.69 -9.18
N LEU A 5 -10.67 -5.90 -9.58
CA LEU A 5 -9.86 -6.82 -10.37
C LEU A 5 -9.45 -6.29 -11.76
N THR A 6 -10.02 -5.16 -12.21
CA THR A 6 -9.86 -4.63 -13.57
C THR A 6 -9.18 -3.28 -13.65
N GLY A 7 -9.14 -2.50 -12.55
CA GLY A 7 -8.70 -1.11 -12.57
C GLY A 7 -9.57 -0.20 -13.46
N ALA A 8 -10.80 -0.62 -13.76
CA ALA A 8 -11.71 0.17 -14.59
C ALA A 8 -12.37 1.27 -13.75
N GLY A 9 -12.11 2.53 -14.10
CA GLY A 9 -12.68 3.71 -13.42
C GLY A 9 -11.80 4.95 -13.59
N GLU A 10 -12.28 6.10 -13.10
CA GLU A 10 -11.44 7.28 -12.89
C GLU A 10 -11.16 7.43 -11.38
N GLY A 11 -9.92 7.77 -11.03
CA GLY A 11 -9.53 8.04 -9.64
C GLY A 11 -8.98 6.80 -8.93
N ASP A 12 -9.34 6.62 -7.65
CA ASP A 12 -8.85 5.49 -6.85
C ASP A 12 -9.65 4.22 -7.16
N ASP A 13 -9.01 3.22 -7.77
CA ASP A 13 -9.64 1.94 -8.07
C ASP A 13 -10.00 1.15 -6.81
N GLU A 14 -9.15 1.26 -5.79
CA GLU A 14 -9.31 0.62 -4.49
C GLU A 14 -9.09 1.61 -3.35
N VAL A 15 -9.91 1.48 -2.31
CA VAL A 15 -9.85 2.37 -1.13
C VAL A 15 -9.94 1.55 0.15
N VAL A 16 -8.95 1.74 1.02
CA VAL A 16 -8.95 1.21 2.40
C VAL A 16 -9.22 2.35 3.37
N LEU A 17 -10.38 2.32 4.02
CA LEU A 17 -10.73 3.25 5.09
C LEU A 17 -10.38 2.66 6.45
N VAL A 18 -9.55 3.39 7.21
CA VAL A 18 -9.13 2.96 8.55
C VAL A 18 -9.75 3.84 9.63
N ASN A 19 -10.48 3.22 10.54
CA ASN A 19 -10.96 3.87 11.75
C ASN A 19 -10.08 3.46 12.94
N PHE A 20 -9.11 4.31 13.26
CA PHE A 20 -8.15 4.10 14.34
C PHE A 20 -8.79 3.89 15.73
N THR A 21 -9.99 4.42 15.98
CA THR A 21 -10.69 4.26 17.26
C THR A 21 -11.22 2.85 17.50
N LYS A 22 -11.34 2.05 16.43
CA LYS A 22 -11.83 0.67 16.50
C LYS A 22 -10.70 -0.35 16.54
N ILE A 23 -9.44 0.09 16.48
CA ILE A 23 -8.30 -0.81 16.49
C ILE A 23 -8.01 -1.25 17.94
N PRO A 24 -7.95 -2.55 18.22
CA PRO A 24 -7.60 -3.05 19.55
C PRO A 24 -6.23 -2.56 20.02
N ASN A 25 -6.09 -2.30 21.32
CA ASN A 25 -4.86 -1.78 21.92
C ASN A 25 -3.64 -2.71 21.77
N GLU A 26 -3.86 -4.00 21.50
CA GLU A 26 -2.81 -4.98 21.21
C GLU A 26 -2.16 -4.77 19.83
N VAL A 27 -2.85 -4.16 18.86
CA VAL A 27 -2.29 -3.82 17.56
C VAL A 27 -1.42 -2.57 17.69
N LYS A 28 -0.12 -2.72 17.47
CA LYS A 28 0.84 -1.61 17.61
C LYS A 28 1.19 -0.92 16.30
N LYS A 29 0.98 -1.60 15.17
CA LYS A 29 1.36 -1.14 13.84
C LYS A 29 0.44 -1.73 12.78
N LEU A 30 0.12 -0.91 11.78
CA LEU A 30 -0.48 -1.27 10.51
C LEU A 30 0.56 -1.02 9.42
N VAL A 31 0.74 -2.00 8.55
CA VAL A 31 1.64 -1.90 7.41
C VAL A 31 0.78 -1.97 6.17
N PHE A 32 0.86 -0.94 5.31
CA PHE A 32 0.13 -0.88 4.06
C PHE A 32 1.03 -1.36 2.94
N VAL A 33 0.52 -2.33 2.19
CA VAL A 33 1.26 -3.00 1.13
C VAL A 33 0.42 -3.01 -0.14
N VAL A 34 1.08 -2.83 -1.27
CA VAL A 34 0.50 -3.00 -2.61
C VAL A 34 1.29 -4.09 -3.31
N THR A 35 0.58 -5.01 -3.97
CA THR A 35 1.20 -6.17 -4.63
C THR A 35 0.46 -6.47 -5.93
N ILE A 36 1.18 -6.93 -6.95
CA ILE A 36 0.56 -7.45 -8.17
C ILE A 36 0.16 -8.90 -7.95
N HIS A 37 -1.12 -9.21 -8.12
CA HIS A 37 -1.63 -10.57 -7.99
C HIS A 37 -1.03 -11.49 -9.07
N GLU A 38 -0.42 -12.59 -8.64
CA GLU A 38 0.27 -13.57 -9.50
C GLU A 38 1.32 -12.98 -10.44
N ALA A 39 2.04 -11.93 -9.98
CA ALA A 39 3.08 -11.22 -10.73
C ALA A 39 4.04 -12.17 -11.50
N ASP A 40 4.55 -13.20 -10.84
CA ASP A 40 5.49 -14.15 -11.44
C ASP A 40 4.87 -14.95 -12.59
N LYS A 41 3.64 -15.46 -12.40
CA LYS A 41 2.93 -16.24 -13.44
C LYS A 41 2.57 -15.37 -14.64
N ARG A 42 2.25 -14.11 -14.39
CA ARG A 42 1.88 -13.11 -15.40
C ARG A 42 3.09 -12.41 -16.02
N SER A 43 4.28 -12.65 -15.47
CA SER A 43 5.52 -11.94 -15.81
C SER A 43 5.32 -10.42 -15.79
N GLN A 44 4.68 -9.93 -14.72
CA GLN A 44 4.23 -8.55 -14.58
C GLN A 44 4.94 -7.83 -13.41
N ASN A 45 5.32 -6.57 -13.61
CA ASN A 45 5.80 -5.63 -12.59
C ASN A 45 5.05 -4.29 -12.67
N PHE A 46 5.29 -3.36 -11.73
CA PHE A 46 4.55 -2.09 -11.73
C PHE A 46 4.86 -1.21 -12.95
N GLY A 47 6.08 -1.28 -13.51
CA GLY A 47 6.45 -0.55 -14.72
C GLY A 47 5.67 -0.97 -15.97
N GLN A 48 4.93 -2.08 -15.92
CA GLN A 48 4.07 -2.57 -16.99
C GLN A 48 2.58 -2.27 -16.76
N ILE A 49 2.24 -1.59 -15.66
CA ILE A 49 0.87 -1.18 -15.36
C ILE A 49 0.78 0.31 -15.63
N ASP A 50 -0.07 0.71 -16.57
CA ASP A 50 -0.25 2.12 -16.90
C ASP A 50 -0.95 2.87 -15.77
N ASN A 51 -0.46 4.08 -15.46
CA ASN A 51 -1.01 4.99 -14.45
C ASN A 51 -1.20 4.33 -13.06
N ALA A 52 -0.31 3.41 -12.69
CA ALA A 52 -0.37 2.78 -11.38
C ALA A 52 0.12 3.76 -10.31
N PHE A 53 -0.75 4.13 -9.38
CA PHE A 53 -0.37 4.97 -8.25
C PHE A 53 -0.99 4.48 -6.96
N VAL A 54 -0.41 4.87 -5.84
CA VAL A 54 -1.02 4.72 -4.52
C VAL A 54 -0.85 6.01 -3.75
N ARG A 55 -1.89 6.40 -3.04
CA ARG A 55 -1.89 7.62 -2.25
C ARG A 55 -2.51 7.42 -0.89
N LEU A 56 -2.11 8.28 0.04
CA LEU A 56 -2.78 8.41 1.32
C LEU A 56 -3.44 9.77 1.40
N VAL A 57 -4.68 9.78 1.86
CA VAL A 57 -5.52 10.97 1.95
C VAL A 57 -6.05 11.10 3.37
N ASP A 58 -5.98 12.31 3.92
CA ASP A 58 -6.69 12.63 5.15
C ASP A 58 -8.20 12.69 4.86
N VAL A 59 -8.97 11.82 5.52
CA VAL A 59 -10.40 11.65 5.20
C VAL A 59 -11.23 12.91 5.51
N GLN A 60 -10.81 13.72 6.50
CA GLN A 60 -11.55 14.91 6.94
C GLN A 60 -11.30 16.09 6.00
N THR A 61 -10.04 16.37 5.71
CA THR A 61 -9.61 17.53 4.91
C THR A 61 -9.55 17.24 3.42
N LYS A 62 -9.57 15.96 3.01
CA LYS A 62 -9.33 15.48 1.65
C LYS A 62 -7.94 15.82 1.10
N ALA A 63 -7.01 16.24 1.97
CA ALA A 63 -5.64 16.52 1.58
C ALA A 63 -4.92 15.21 1.26
N GLU A 64 -4.27 15.16 0.10
CA GLU A 64 -3.31 14.11 -0.23
C GLU A 64 -2.05 14.32 0.61
N ILE A 65 -1.77 13.36 1.49
CA ILE A 65 -0.63 13.39 2.40
C ILE A 65 0.61 12.85 1.71
N LEU A 66 0.42 11.86 0.83
CA LEU A 66 1.49 11.15 0.13
C LEU A 66 0.94 10.53 -1.14
N ARG A 67 1.76 10.47 -2.18
CA ARG A 67 1.49 9.75 -3.42
C ARG A 67 2.78 9.13 -3.94
N TYR A 68 2.69 7.90 -4.41
CA TYR A 68 3.74 7.18 -5.12
C TYR A 68 3.25 6.86 -6.52
N ASP A 69 4.09 7.12 -7.53
CA ASP A 69 3.87 6.67 -8.89
C ASP A 69 4.57 5.31 -9.07
N LEU A 70 3.78 4.25 -9.15
CA LEU A 70 4.30 2.89 -9.19
C LEU A 70 4.91 2.56 -10.54
N THR A 71 4.34 3.12 -11.60
CA THR A 71 4.82 2.92 -12.96
C THR A 71 6.22 3.52 -13.13
N GLU A 72 6.44 4.74 -12.63
CA GLU A 72 7.71 5.46 -12.78
C GLU A 72 8.77 5.03 -11.76
N ASP A 73 8.41 4.93 -10.48
CA ASP A 73 9.39 4.75 -9.39
C ASP A 73 9.73 3.28 -9.08
N TYR A 74 8.90 2.33 -9.52
CA TYR A 74 8.98 0.92 -9.11
C TYR A 74 8.92 -0.06 -10.31
N SER A 75 9.67 0.27 -11.36
CA SER A 75 9.60 -0.37 -12.68
C SER A 75 10.03 -1.85 -12.75
N ILE A 76 10.62 -2.42 -11.69
CA ILE A 76 11.02 -3.84 -11.65
C ILE A 76 10.45 -4.59 -10.45
N GLU A 77 9.71 -3.90 -9.59
CA GLU A 77 9.14 -4.42 -8.36
C GLU A 77 7.74 -4.98 -8.59
N THR A 78 7.37 -5.91 -7.73
CA THR A 78 6.07 -6.63 -7.77
C THR A 78 5.27 -6.42 -6.49
N ALA A 79 5.90 -5.81 -5.48
CA ALA A 79 5.31 -5.44 -4.22
C ALA A 79 5.96 -4.18 -3.65
N LEU A 80 5.21 -3.42 -2.87
CA LEU A 80 5.63 -2.16 -2.26
C LEU A 80 5.05 -2.03 -0.85
N ILE A 81 5.88 -1.71 0.13
CA ILE A 81 5.40 -1.16 1.41
C ILE A 81 5.27 0.35 1.25
N THR A 82 4.04 0.86 1.31
CA THR A 82 3.74 2.27 1.05
C THR A 82 3.90 3.11 2.30
N ALA A 83 3.26 2.68 3.39
CA ALA A 83 3.27 3.39 4.65
C ALA A 83 3.18 2.42 5.84
N GLU A 84 3.76 2.84 6.95
CA GLU A 84 3.53 2.24 8.25
C GLU A 84 2.82 3.24 9.15
N ILE A 85 1.73 2.81 9.79
CA ILE A 85 1.02 3.60 10.79
C ILE A 85 1.17 2.87 12.11
N TYR A 86 1.69 3.55 13.13
CA TYR A 86 1.95 2.96 14.43
C TYR A 86 1.37 3.80 15.55
N ASN A 87 0.95 3.14 16.61
CA ASN A 87 0.49 3.83 17.81
C ASN A 87 1.69 4.10 18.72
N LYS A 88 1.89 5.37 19.08
CA LYS A 88 2.87 5.81 20.06
C LYS A 88 2.19 6.69 21.08
N ASP A 89 2.21 6.27 22.33
CA ASP A 89 1.65 7.02 23.46
C ASP A 89 0.16 7.39 23.29
N GLY A 90 -0.63 6.50 22.67
CA GLY A 90 -2.05 6.72 22.40
C GLY A 90 -2.34 7.49 21.10
N GLU A 91 -1.31 8.01 20.44
CA GLU A 91 -1.43 8.74 19.18
C GLU A 91 -1.01 7.85 17.99
N TRP A 92 -1.82 7.84 16.93
CA TRP A 92 -1.44 7.21 15.68
C TRP A 92 -0.53 8.13 14.88
N ARG A 93 0.63 7.62 14.48
CA ARG A 93 1.64 8.31 13.69
C ARG A 93 1.90 7.52 12.42
N MET A 94 2.22 8.24 11.36
CA MET A 94 2.51 7.65 10.07
C MET A 94 3.99 7.86 9.69
N THR A 95 4.55 6.88 9.01
CA THR A 95 5.81 6.99 8.26
C THR A 95 5.58 6.54 6.83
N ALA A 96 5.95 7.39 5.88
CA ALA A 96 6.08 7.05 4.46
C ALA A 96 7.28 6.11 4.29
N VAL A 97 7.10 4.96 3.63
CA VAL A 97 8.13 3.91 3.54
C VAL A 97 8.69 3.78 2.12
N GLY A 98 7.83 3.65 1.11
CA GLY A 98 8.23 3.59 -0.31
C GLY A 98 9.25 2.49 -0.62
N SER A 99 9.24 1.36 0.10
CA SER A 99 10.21 0.28 -0.10
C SER A 99 9.66 -0.79 -1.04
N GLY A 100 10.22 -0.86 -2.23
CA GLY A 100 9.86 -1.83 -3.26
C GLY A 100 10.53 -3.19 -3.08
N TYR A 101 9.87 -4.25 -3.56
CA TYR A 101 10.29 -5.64 -3.41
C TYR A 101 10.06 -6.45 -4.68
N GLN A 102 11.01 -7.33 -4.97
CA GLN A 102 10.84 -8.46 -5.90
C GLN A 102 10.42 -9.71 -5.11
N GLY A 103 9.56 -10.56 -5.68
CA GLY A 103 9.04 -11.76 -5.01
C GLY A 103 7.68 -11.57 -4.32
N GLY A 104 6.94 -10.51 -4.68
CA GLY A 104 5.56 -10.31 -4.27
C GLY A 104 5.35 -10.18 -2.75
N LEU A 105 4.14 -10.54 -2.31
CA LEU A 105 3.75 -10.46 -0.89
C LEU A 105 4.66 -11.29 0.02
N GLN A 106 5.12 -12.45 -0.46
CA GLN A 106 5.95 -13.35 0.35
C GLN A 106 7.28 -12.69 0.75
N ALA A 107 7.91 -11.93 -0.14
CA ALA A 107 9.13 -11.19 0.16
C ALA A 107 8.93 -10.18 1.30
N ILE A 108 7.76 -9.52 1.34
CA ILE A 108 7.39 -8.63 2.44
C ILE A 108 7.12 -9.43 3.73
N LEU A 109 6.35 -10.52 3.68
CA LEU A 109 6.03 -11.32 4.86
C LEU A 109 7.27 -11.92 5.53
N ASN A 110 8.29 -12.28 4.75
CA ASN A 110 9.56 -12.77 5.27
C ASN A 110 10.27 -11.73 6.17
N ARG A 111 10.02 -10.43 5.97
CA ARG A 111 10.55 -9.36 6.85
C ARG A 111 9.96 -9.41 8.27
N TYR A 112 8.76 -9.96 8.41
CA TYR A 112 8.04 -10.05 9.69
C TYR A 112 8.01 -11.48 10.27
N SER A 113 8.60 -12.43 9.54
CA SER A 113 8.77 -13.81 9.97
C SER A 113 10.13 -13.93 10.63
N ASN A 114 10.18 -13.86 11.96
CA ASN A 114 11.38 -14.21 12.73
C ASN A 114 11.70 -15.70 12.59
#